data_AF-A0A6L5FBY5-F1
#
_entry.id   AF-A0A6L5FBY5-F1
#
_cell.length_a   1.000
_cell.length_b   1.000
_cell.length_c   1.000
_cell.angle_alpha   90.00
_cell.angle_beta   90.00
_cell.angle_gamma   90.00
#
_symmetry.space_group_name_H-M   'P 1'
#
loop_
_entity.id
_entity.type
_entity.pdbx_description
1 polymer ?
#
loop_
_entity_poly.entity_id
_entity_poly.type
_entity_poly.pdbx_seq_one_letter_code
_entity_poly.pdbx_strand_id
1 'polypeptide(L)'
;MLHVMSAESENRKTEPGVDDDPVIDDEMVDRLMGQVESEGLELLGPDGVLTELTSRIMNKAMEAERTHHLGYEKGDVSGWGSGNNRNGTYPKTVLADAGGIPIDVPRDRNGEFSPALVPKHERRLAGFNDLVATRSRTEASGLADWRVSM
;
A
#
# COMPACT_ATOMS: atom_id res chain seq x y z
N MET A 1 -22.28 -38.84 51.80
CA MET A 1 -21.80 -39.22 50.46
C MET A 1 -22.61 -38.42 49.44
N LEU A 2 -22.18 -37.19 49.14
CA LEU A 2 -22.72 -36.41 48.01
C LEU A 2 -21.61 -36.30 46.98
N HIS A 3 -21.81 -36.96 45.84
CA HIS A 3 -21.05 -36.75 44.62
C HIS A 3 -21.48 -35.40 44.02
N VAL A 4 -20.57 -34.43 43.99
CA VAL A 4 -20.73 -33.23 43.17
C VAL A 4 -20.18 -33.57 41.79
N MET A 5 -21.08 -33.64 40.80
CA MET A 5 -20.73 -33.89 39.41
C MET A 5 -20.06 -32.68 38.79
N SER A 6 -19.15 -33.01 37.86
CA SER A 6 -18.27 -32.15 37.09
C SER A 6 -18.89 -30.86 36.60
N ALA A 7 -18.12 -29.78 36.74
CA ALA A 7 -18.28 -28.57 35.95
C ALA A 7 -18.08 -28.91 34.47
N GLU A 8 -19.11 -28.67 33.65
CA GLU A 8 -18.95 -28.49 32.21
C GLU A 8 -18.11 -27.22 32.00
N SER A 9 -16.84 -27.40 31.65
CA SER A 9 -16.01 -26.31 31.15
C SER A 9 -16.50 -25.98 29.74
N GLU A 10 -17.36 -24.97 29.62
CA GLU A 10 -17.76 -24.43 28.34
C GLU A 10 -16.51 -24.02 27.55
N ASN A 11 -16.33 -24.75 26.45
CA ASN A 11 -15.39 -24.53 25.38
C ASN A 11 -15.51 -23.09 24.87
N ARG A 12 -14.61 -22.22 25.32
CA ARG A 12 -14.38 -20.89 24.74
C ARG A 12 -13.90 -21.09 23.31
N LYS A 13 -14.83 -21.04 22.37
CA LYS A 13 -14.51 -20.93 20.94
C LYS A 13 -13.72 -19.64 20.76
N THR A 14 -12.42 -19.76 20.55
CA THR A 14 -11.58 -18.68 20.06
C THR A 14 -12.09 -18.32 18.66
N GLU A 15 -12.76 -17.18 18.54
CA GLU A 15 -12.96 -16.54 17.24
C GLU A 15 -11.58 -16.20 16.65
N PRO A 16 -11.38 -16.30 15.33
CA PRO A 16 -10.09 -15.99 14.73
C PRO A 16 -9.84 -14.48 14.91
N GLY A 17 -8.96 -14.16 15.87
CA GLY A 17 -8.48 -12.80 16.08
C GLY A 17 -7.83 -12.29 14.80
N VAL A 18 -8.31 -11.15 14.33
CA VAL A 18 -7.54 -10.29 13.43
C VAL A 18 -6.33 -9.87 14.25
N ASP A 19 -5.12 -10.22 13.82
CA ASP A 19 -3.89 -9.75 14.45
C ASP A 19 -3.91 -8.22 14.44
N ASP A 20 -4.10 -7.60 15.61
CA ASP A 20 -4.22 -6.13 15.80
C ASP A 20 -2.83 -5.47 15.91
N ASP A 21 -1.78 -6.19 15.48
CA ASP A 21 -0.41 -5.68 15.50
C ASP A 21 -0.29 -4.55 14.47
N PRO A 22 0.23 -3.37 14.89
CA PRO A 22 0.36 -2.25 13.98
C PRO A 22 1.38 -2.58 12.88
N VAL A 23 1.03 -2.23 11.63
CA VAL A 23 1.91 -2.43 10.46
C VAL A 23 3.24 -1.67 10.60
N ILE A 24 3.22 -0.55 11.31
CA ILE A 24 4.41 0.22 11.68
C ILE A 24 4.59 0.05 13.19
N ASP A 25 5.61 -0.70 13.58
CA ASP A 25 5.94 -0.96 14.98
C ASP A 25 6.59 0.25 15.68
N ASP A 26 6.53 0.27 17.01
CA ASP A 26 7.05 1.36 17.83
C ASP A 26 8.57 1.55 17.67
N GLU A 27 9.34 0.47 17.45
CA GLU A 27 10.79 0.57 17.25
C GLU A 27 11.12 1.36 15.96
N MET A 28 10.36 1.14 14.89
CA MET A 28 10.48 1.90 13.66
C MET A 28 10.13 3.38 13.86
N VAL A 29 9.07 3.67 14.61
CA VAL A 29 8.65 5.05 14.92
C VAL A 29 9.72 5.75 15.75
N ASP A 30 10.22 5.13 16.81
CA ASP A 30 11.26 5.68 17.68
C ASP A 30 12.54 5.96 16.90
N ARG A 31 12.94 5.06 15.99
CA ARG A 31 14.07 5.30 15.10
C ARG A 31 13.87 6.53 14.22
N LEU A 32 12.68 6.68 13.61
CA LEU A 32 12.37 7.83 12.74
C LEU A 32 12.35 9.13 13.55
N MET A 33 11.71 9.14 14.71
CA MET A 33 11.66 10.30 15.59
C MET A 33 13.05 10.70 16.09
N GLY A 34 13.88 9.73 16.46
CA GLY A 34 15.28 9.98 16.83
C GLY A 34 16.09 10.64 15.71
N GLN A 35 15.88 10.24 14.45
CA GLN A 35 16.50 10.90 13.30
C GLN A 35 15.99 12.33 13.13
N VAL A 36 14.67 12.55 13.18
CA VAL A 36 14.05 13.87 13.10
C VAL A 36 14.64 14.84 14.12
N GLU A 37 14.75 14.40 15.37
CA GLU A 37 15.32 15.23 16.45
C GLU A 37 16.82 15.48 16.27
N SER A 38 17.59 14.46 15.88
CA SER A 38 19.05 14.58 15.74
C SER A 38 19.49 15.46 14.57
N GLU A 39 18.74 15.42 13.47
CA GLU A 39 19.03 16.16 12.24
C GLU A 39 18.24 17.48 12.16
N GLY A 40 17.31 17.72 13.08
CA GLY A 40 16.46 18.91 13.11
C GLY A 40 15.51 18.99 11.91
N LEU A 41 15.04 17.84 11.42
CA LEU A 41 14.16 17.75 10.26
C LEU A 41 12.75 18.22 10.61
N GLU A 42 12.03 18.74 9.61
CA GLU A 42 10.62 19.04 9.77
C GLU A 42 9.81 17.74 9.70
N LEU A 43 8.94 17.49 10.69
CA LEU A 43 8.08 16.31 10.67
C LEU A 43 6.97 16.43 9.62
N LEU A 44 6.34 17.61 9.58
CA LEU A 44 5.26 17.97 8.68
C LEU A 44 5.77 18.93 7.60
N GLY A 45 4.92 19.27 6.63
CA GLY A 45 5.26 20.20 5.56
C GLY A 45 5.67 19.53 4.26
N PRO A 46 5.84 20.31 3.18
CA PRO A 46 6.08 19.80 1.82
C PRO A 46 7.41 19.06 1.68
N ASP A 47 8.41 19.43 2.48
CA ASP A 47 9.73 18.79 2.53
C ASP A 47 9.93 17.99 3.83
N GLY A 48 8.84 17.76 4.57
CA GLY A 48 8.88 17.06 5.86
C GLY A 48 8.97 15.54 5.72
N VAL A 49 9.37 14.89 6.81
CA VAL A 49 9.61 13.43 6.84
C VAL A 49 8.37 12.61 6.48
N LEU A 50 7.18 13.03 6.90
CA LEU A 50 5.94 12.32 6.52
C LEU A 50 5.64 12.41 5.02
N THR A 51 5.92 13.56 4.40
CA THR A 51 5.75 13.74 2.95
C THR A 51 6.75 12.89 2.19
N GLU A 52 7.99 12.81 2.65
CA GLU A 52 9.02 11.94 2.08
C GLU A 52 8.65 10.46 2.21
N LEU A 53 8.22 10.01 3.39
CA LEU A 53 7.78 8.64 3.62
C LEU A 53 6.65 8.25 2.66
N THR A 54 5.66 9.13 2.53
CA THR A 54 4.53 8.94 1.63
C THR A 54 4.99 8.84 0.18
N SER A 55 5.88 9.76 -0.26
CA SER A 55 6.48 9.72 -1.60
C SER A 55 7.19 8.39 -1.89
N ARG A 56 8.03 7.92 -0.95
CA ARG A 56 8.76 6.66 -1.08
C ARG A 56 7.82 5.46 -1.22
N ILE A 57 6.74 5.41 -0.44
CA ILE A 57 5.72 4.36 -0.53
C ILE A 57 5.04 4.39 -1.91
N MET A 58 4.61 5.56 -2.37
CA MET A 58 3.96 5.70 -3.68
C MET A 58 4.88 5.28 -4.83
N ASN A 59 6.14 5.71 -4.82
CA ASN A 59 7.14 5.33 -5.82
C ASN A 59 7.34 3.80 -5.84
N LYS A 60 7.45 3.18 -4.67
CA LYS A 60 7.60 1.72 -4.55
C LYS A 60 6.37 0.97 -5.05
N ALA A 61 5.16 1.46 -4.75
CA ALA A 61 3.92 0.87 -5.24
C ALA A 61 3.82 0.95 -6.77
N MET A 62 4.11 2.10 -7.38
CA MET A 62 4.11 2.24 -8.84
C MET A 62 5.20 1.39 -9.52
N GLU A 63 6.35 1.20 -8.87
CA GLU A 63 7.39 0.30 -9.38
C GLU A 63 6.94 -1.17 -9.38
N ALA A 64 6.23 -1.61 -8.34
CA ALA A 64 5.61 -2.93 -8.32
C ALA A 64 4.56 -3.08 -9.44
N GLU A 65 3.74 -2.05 -9.70
CA GLU A 65 2.83 -2.03 -10.84
C GLU A 65 3.57 -2.14 -12.18
N ARG A 66 4.70 -1.45 -12.34
CA ARG A 66 5.53 -1.54 -13.55
C ARG A 66 6.10 -2.95 -13.72
N THR A 67 6.60 -3.58 -12.66
CA THR A 67 7.04 -4.99 -12.70
C THR A 67 5.89 -5.87 -13.17
N HIS A 68 4.70 -5.72 -12.58
CA HIS A 68 3.54 -6.51 -12.96
C HIS A 68 3.15 -6.31 -14.43
N HIS A 69 3.15 -5.06 -14.91
CA HIS A 69 2.84 -4.73 -16.30
C HIS A 69 3.84 -5.33 -17.30
N LEU A 70 5.14 -5.29 -16.99
CA LEU A 70 6.19 -5.80 -17.88
C LEU A 70 6.40 -7.32 -17.76
N GLY A 71 5.99 -7.92 -16.65
CA GLY A 71 6.14 -9.35 -16.38
C GLY A 71 7.54 -9.77 -15.92
N TYR A 72 8.43 -8.82 -15.61
CA TYR A 72 9.79 -9.10 -15.15
C TYR A 72 10.32 -7.99 -14.23
N GLU A 73 11.35 -8.30 -13.44
CA GLU A 73 11.99 -7.38 -12.50
C GLU A 73 13.14 -6.57 -13.12
N LYS A 74 13.56 -5.50 -12.44
CA LYS A 74 14.73 -4.73 -12.89
C LYS A 74 15.98 -5.62 -12.91
N GLY A 75 16.60 -5.75 -14.09
CA GLY A 75 17.83 -6.52 -14.28
C GLY A 75 17.60 -8.01 -14.60
N ASP A 76 16.35 -8.44 -14.69
CA ASP A 76 16.01 -9.81 -15.07
C ASP A 76 16.27 -10.06 -16.56
N VAL A 77 16.86 -11.23 -16.86
CA VAL A 77 17.14 -11.70 -18.23
C VAL A 77 15.85 -11.97 -19.01
N SER A 78 14.74 -12.26 -18.35
CA SER A 78 13.43 -12.44 -19.00
C SER A 78 12.94 -11.17 -19.71
N GLY A 79 13.46 -9.99 -19.33
CA GLY A 79 13.19 -8.74 -20.02
C GLY A 79 13.92 -8.61 -21.37
N TRP A 80 14.96 -9.39 -21.64
CA TRP A 80 15.78 -9.25 -22.84
C TRP A 80 15.01 -9.72 -24.08
N GLY A 81 14.82 -8.84 -25.05
CA GLY A 81 14.07 -9.16 -26.26
C GLY A 81 12.56 -9.28 -26.07
N SER A 82 12.03 -8.88 -24.90
CA SER A 82 10.58 -8.88 -24.60
C SER A 82 9.73 -7.91 -25.44
N GLY A 83 10.38 -7.04 -26.23
CA GLY A 83 9.71 -6.04 -27.07
C GLY A 83 9.31 -4.76 -26.33
N ASN A 84 9.16 -4.78 -25.00
CA ASN A 84 8.95 -3.59 -24.18
C ASN A 84 9.89 -3.55 -22.97
N ASN A 85 10.51 -2.39 -22.75
CA ASN A 85 11.59 -2.24 -21.78
C ASN A 85 11.30 -1.16 -20.73
N ARG A 86 11.84 -1.33 -19.52
CA ARG A 86 11.87 -0.24 -18.53
C ARG A 86 12.62 0.96 -19.10
N ASN A 87 12.04 2.16 -18.98
CA ASN A 87 12.60 3.39 -19.59
C ASN A 87 12.62 4.56 -18.59
N GLY A 88 13.21 4.32 -17.42
CA GLY A 88 13.37 5.33 -16.37
C GLY A 88 12.06 5.79 -15.74
N THR A 89 12.08 7.02 -15.23
CA THR A 89 10.98 7.70 -14.53
C THR A 89 10.89 9.16 -14.99
N TYR A 90 9.79 9.84 -14.66
CA TYR A 90 9.67 11.29 -14.81
C TYR A 90 9.09 11.91 -13.52
N PRO A 91 9.52 13.12 -13.15
CA PRO A 91 9.02 13.77 -11.95
C PRO A 91 7.58 14.24 -12.14
N LYS A 92 6.76 14.08 -11.10
CA LYS A 92 5.41 14.65 -10.98
C LYS A 92 5.18 15.04 -9.53
N THR A 93 4.50 16.17 -9.29
CA THR A 93 3.99 16.52 -7.95
C THR A 93 2.49 16.24 -7.90
N VAL A 94 2.08 15.44 -6.93
CA VAL A 94 0.70 15.09 -6.67
C VAL A 94 0.19 15.86 -5.46
N LEU A 95 -1.00 16.42 -5.55
CA LEU A 95 -1.64 17.17 -4.49
C LEU A 95 -2.46 16.20 -3.62
N ALA A 96 -2.07 16.10 -2.36
CA ALA A 96 -2.82 15.48 -1.27
C ALA A 96 -3.25 16.55 -0.27
N ASP A 97 -4.08 16.18 0.71
CA ASP A 97 -4.59 17.14 1.71
C ASP A 97 -3.48 17.71 2.60
N ALA A 98 -2.41 16.92 2.83
CA ALA A 98 -1.22 17.35 3.57
C ALA A 98 -0.28 18.26 2.75
N GLY A 99 -0.51 18.42 1.45
CA GLY A 99 0.31 19.23 0.55
C GLY A 99 0.74 18.51 -0.72
N GLY A 100 1.71 19.10 -1.41
CA GLY A 100 2.29 18.52 -2.62
C GLY A 100 3.30 17.43 -2.29
N ILE A 101 3.11 16.25 -2.87
CA ILE A 101 3.99 15.08 -2.73
C ILE A 101 4.78 14.92 -4.04
N PRO A 102 6.11 15.10 -4.05
CA PRO A 102 6.92 14.81 -5.22
C PRO A 102 7.02 13.30 -5.43
N ILE A 103 6.88 12.82 -6.66
CA ILE A 103 6.99 11.40 -7.03
C ILE A 103 7.72 11.23 -8.37
N ASP A 104 8.30 10.05 -8.56
CA ASP A 104 8.97 9.64 -9.79
C ASP A 104 8.14 8.56 -10.48
N VAL A 105 7.37 8.97 -11.49
CA VAL A 105 6.42 8.08 -12.16
C VAL A 105 7.16 7.17 -13.15
N PRO A 106 7.04 5.84 -13.03
CA PRO A 106 7.73 4.91 -13.92
C PRO A 106 7.22 5.00 -15.37
N ARG A 107 8.10 4.68 -16.31
CA ARG A 107 7.75 4.52 -17.73
C ARG A 107 8.34 3.26 -18.32
N ASP A 108 7.65 2.77 -19.34
CA ASP A 108 8.10 1.74 -20.27
C ASP A 108 8.54 2.39 -21.60
N ARG A 109 9.14 1.59 -22.48
CA ARG A 109 9.71 2.05 -23.75
C ARG A 109 8.63 2.35 -24.77
N ASN A 110 7.55 1.57 -24.77
CA ASN A 110 6.45 1.73 -25.71
C ASN A 110 5.45 2.81 -25.27
N GLY A 111 5.51 3.25 -24.01
CA GLY A 111 4.61 4.26 -23.45
C GLY A 111 3.22 3.72 -23.10
N GLU A 112 3.08 2.40 -23.04
CA GLU A 112 1.83 1.68 -22.79
C GLU A 112 1.50 1.64 -21.30
N PHE A 113 2.50 1.73 -20.42
CA PHE A 113 2.29 1.69 -18.98
C PHE A 113 1.51 2.93 -18.51
N SER A 114 0.47 2.68 -17.71
CA SER A 114 -0.31 3.70 -17.00
C SER A 114 -0.50 3.23 -15.56
N PRO A 115 0.15 3.88 -14.57
CA PRO A 115 -0.02 3.52 -13.17
C PRO A 115 -1.47 3.70 -12.74
N ALA A 116 -1.98 2.77 -11.93
CA ALA A 116 -3.32 2.87 -11.36
C ALA A 116 -3.33 3.83 -10.16
N LEU A 117 -2.26 3.82 -9.35
CA LEU A 117 -2.13 4.69 -8.18
C LEU A 117 -2.12 6.19 -8.55
N VAL A 118 -1.44 6.54 -9.64
CA VAL A 118 -1.36 7.92 -10.13
C VAL A 118 -1.58 7.95 -11.64
N PRO A 119 -2.85 8.05 -12.10
CA PRO A 119 -3.17 8.04 -13.51
C PRO A 119 -2.46 9.13 -14.33
N LYS A 120 -2.39 8.90 -15.65
CA LYS A 120 -1.82 9.89 -16.59
C LYS A 120 -2.63 11.18 -16.52
N HIS A 121 -1.92 12.31 -16.56
CA HIS A 121 -2.48 13.68 -16.49
C HIS A 121 -3.18 14.07 -15.18
N GLU A 122 -3.37 13.13 -14.25
CA GLU A 122 -3.93 13.43 -12.94
C GLU A 122 -2.85 13.93 -11.97
N ARG A 123 -3.21 14.98 -11.23
CA ARG A 123 -2.36 15.66 -10.25
C ARG A 123 -3.00 15.79 -8.87
N ARG A 124 -4.27 15.46 -8.71
CA ARG A 124 -4.98 15.52 -7.43
C ARG A 124 -5.50 14.13 -7.14
N LEU A 125 -5.08 13.54 -6.04
CA LEU A 125 -5.65 12.28 -5.59
C LEU A 125 -6.82 12.63 -4.66
N ALA A 126 -8.03 12.67 -5.22
CA ALA A 126 -9.22 12.72 -4.39
C ALA A 126 -9.31 11.40 -3.60
N GLY A 127 -9.37 11.48 -2.27
CA GLY A 127 -9.42 10.28 -1.43
C GLY A 127 -8.11 9.50 -1.40
N PHE A 128 -6.96 10.18 -1.23
CA PHE A 128 -5.65 9.53 -1.04
C PHE A 128 -5.68 8.38 -0.01
N ASN A 129 -6.49 8.52 1.04
CA ASN A 129 -6.71 7.50 2.06
C ASN A 129 -7.52 6.27 1.56
N ASP A 130 -8.33 6.41 0.51
CA ASP A 130 -9.20 5.34 0.00
C ASP A 130 -8.47 4.40 -0.98
N LEU A 131 -7.42 4.89 -1.66
CA LEU A 131 -6.67 4.15 -2.68
C LEU A 131 -5.74 3.08 -2.10
N VAL A 132 -5.23 3.27 -0.88
CA VAL A 132 -4.32 2.31 -0.22
C VAL A 132 -5.09 1.05 0.25
N ALA A 133 -6.39 1.16 0.51
CA ALA A 133 -7.22 0.05 1.00
C ALA A 133 -7.72 -0.92 -0.09
N THR A 134 -7.70 -0.53 -1.37
CA THR A 134 -8.47 -1.26 -2.41
C THR A 134 -7.78 -2.52 -2.97
N ARG A 135 -6.46 -2.69 -2.83
CA ARG A 135 -5.75 -3.84 -3.45
C ARG A 135 -5.42 -5.04 -2.56
N SER A 136 -5.86 -5.06 -1.30
CA SER A 136 -5.73 -6.25 -0.43
C SER A 136 -6.96 -7.16 -0.40
N ARG A 137 -8.03 -6.86 -1.15
CA ARG A 137 -9.19 -7.76 -1.24
C ARG A 137 -9.09 -8.67 -2.46
N THR A 138 -8.44 -9.80 -2.22
CA THR A 138 -8.61 -11.05 -2.97
C THR A 138 -10.09 -11.36 -3.22
N GLU A 139 -10.34 -11.92 -4.39
CA GLU A 139 -11.61 -12.50 -4.84
C GLU A 139 -12.41 -13.18 -3.71
N ALA A 140 -13.65 -12.71 -3.53
CA ALA A 140 -14.74 -13.50 -2.98
C ALA A 140 -16.07 -12.95 -3.50
N SER A 141 -16.24 -12.94 -4.83
CA SER A 141 -17.58 -12.88 -5.42
C SER A 141 -18.03 -14.32 -5.66
N GLY A 142 -18.67 -14.89 -4.65
CA GLY A 142 -19.33 -16.18 -4.74
C GLY A 142 -20.46 -16.27 -3.73
N LEU A 143 -21.68 -16.02 -4.21
CA LEU A 143 -22.97 -16.48 -3.64
C LEU A 143 -23.40 -15.79 -2.32
N ALA A 144 -24.63 -15.30 -2.11
CA ALA A 144 -25.86 -15.43 -2.86
C ALA A 144 -26.78 -14.24 -2.55
N ASP A 145 -27.51 -13.86 -3.59
CA ASP A 145 -28.72 -13.05 -3.57
C ASP A 145 -29.79 -13.70 -2.68
N TRP A 146 -30.34 -12.94 -1.73
CA TRP A 146 -31.60 -13.26 -1.07
C TRP A 146 -32.44 -11.98 -1.01
N ARG A 147 -33.09 -11.62 -2.12
CA ARG A 147 -34.24 -10.72 -2.04
C ARG A 147 -35.47 -11.37 -2.68
N VAL A 148 -36.52 -11.44 -1.84
CA VAL A 148 -37.96 -11.47 -2.15
C VAL A 148 -38.62 -12.85 -2.32
N SER A 149 -39.36 -13.30 -1.29
CA SER A 149 -40.84 -13.28 -1.27
C SER A 149 -41.44 -13.97 -0.04
N MET A 150 -42.66 -13.51 0.28
CA MET A 150 -43.70 -14.01 1.20
C MET A 150 -43.68 -15.49 1.61
#